data_AF-A0A946C2S7-F1
#
_entry.id   AF-A0A946C2S7-F1
#
_cell.length_a   1.000
_cell.length_b   1.000
_cell.length_c   1.000
_cell.angle_alpha   90.00
_cell.angle_beta   90.00
_cell.angle_gamma   90.00
#
_symmetry.space_group_name_H-M   'P 1'
#
loop_
_entity.id
_entity.type
_entity.pdbx_description
1 polymer ?
#
loop_
_entity_poly.entity_id
_entity_poly.type
_entity_poly.pdbx_seq_one_letter_code
_entity_poly.pdbx_strand_id
1 'polypeptide(L)'
;MTLIKLNNKITKCRQCKRLVSFREKIASKKRRQYIDEQYWGKPITGYGDGEAQLLMIGLAPAAHGGNRTGRVFTGDKSADFLFDCLYKTGFSNQNISVSREDGLELRNLYLTTA
;
A
#
# COMPACT_ATOMS: atom_id res chain seq x y z
N MET A 1 0.23 -22.59 -0.63
CA MET A 1 -0.68 -21.53 -0.12
C MET A 1 -0.77 -20.48 -1.21
N THR A 2 -1.96 -20.09 -1.67
CA THR A 2 -2.10 -19.07 -2.75
C THR A 2 -1.90 -17.66 -2.20
N LEU A 3 -1.55 -16.68 -3.06
CA LEU A 3 -1.46 -15.27 -2.68
C LEU A 3 -2.75 -14.77 -2.02
N ILE A 4 -3.92 -15.20 -2.52
CA ILE A 4 -5.23 -14.86 -1.95
C ILE A 4 -5.33 -15.35 -0.48
N LYS A 5 -4.94 -16.60 -0.20
CA LYS A 5 -4.96 -17.16 1.17
C LYS A 5 -3.99 -16.42 2.08
N LEU A 6 -2.81 -16.07 1.59
CA LEU A 6 -1.81 -15.31 2.33
C LEU A 6 -2.32 -13.89 2.65
N ASN A 7 -2.84 -13.17 1.65
CA ASN A 7 -3.37 -11.82 1.79
C ASN A 7 -4.53 -11.76 2.80
N ASN A 8 -5.42 -12.76 2.79
CA ASN A 8 -6.49 -12.89 3.79
C ASN A 8 -5.95 -13.11 5.21
N LYS A 9 -4.84 -13.83 5.37
CA LYS A 9 -4.18 -14.01 6.67
C LYS A 9 -3.51 -12.71 7.13
N ILE A 10 -2.80 -12.04 6.23
CA ILE A 10 -2.09 -10.77 6.50
C ILE A 10 -3.08 -9.71 6.98
N THR A 11 -4.16 -9.45 6.24
CA THR A 11 -5.14 -8.39 6.54
C THR A 11 -5.88 -8.58 7.87
N LYS A 12 -5.92 -9.81 8.41
CA LYS A 12 -6.50 -10.13 9.72
C LYS A 12 -5.49 -10.09 10.87
N CYS A 13 -4.21 -9.87 10.60
CA CYS A 13 -3.16 -9.95 11.61
C CYS A 13 -3.26 -8.81 12.66
N ARG A 14 -3.13 -9.19 13.93
CA ARG A 14 -3.13 -8.31 15.10
C ARG A 14 -1.99 -8.60 16.09
N GLN A 15 -0.94 -9.30 15.67
CA GLN A 15 0.15 -9.75 16.55
C GLN A 15 0.91 -8.59 17.22
N CYS A 16 1.13 -7.49 16.49
CA CYS A 16 1.92 -6.36 16.98
C CYS A 16 1.05 -5.31 17.69
N LYS A 17 0.81 -5.47 19.00
CA LYS A 17 -0.07 -4.58 19.81
C LYS A 17 0.17 -3.08 19.56
N ARG A 18 1.44 -2.65 19.56
CA ARG A 18 1.83 -1.25 19.29
C ARG A 18 1.36 -0.76 17.92
N LEU A 19 1.54 -1.57 16.88
CA LEU A 19 1.18 -1.21 15.50
C LEU A 19 -0.32 -1.22 15.28
N VAL A 20 -1.02 -2.17 15.90
CA VAL A 20 -2.50 -2.24 15.89
C VAL A 20 -3.08 -0.98 16.51
N SER A 21 -2.63 -0.60 17.71
CA SER A 21 -3.08 0.63 18.37
C SER A 21 -2.77 1.87 17.53
N PHE A 22 -1.56 1.96 16.96
CA PHE A 22 -1.16 3.09 16.13
C PHE A 22 -2.03 3.25 14.88
N ARG A 23 -2.19 2.18 14.08
CA ARG A 23 -2.91 2.26 12.80
C ARG A 23 -4.39 2.56 12.97
N GLU A 24 -5.02 2.01 14.02
CA GLU A 24 -6.43 2.24 14.36
C GLU A 24 -6.65 3.64 14.94
N LYS A 25 -5.70 4.15 15.75
CA LYS A 25 -5.72 5.54 16.22
C LYS A 25 -5.66 6.51 15.06
N ILE A 26 -4.81 6.26 14.07
CA ILE A 26 -4.71 7.13 12.88
C ILE A 26 -5.96 7.03 12.00
N ALA A 27 -6.53 5.83 11.84
CA ALA A 27 -7.76 5.64 11.06
C ALA A 27 -8.99 6.32 11.70
N SER A 28 -9.03 6.41 13.04
CA SER A 28 -10.09 7.11 13.77
C SER A 28 -9.83 8.61 13.90
N LYS A 29 -8.61 9.01 14.25
CA LYS A 29 -8.18 10.41 14.40
C LYS A 29 -7.47 10.89 13.13
N LYS A 30 -8.26 11.08 12.08
CA LYS A 30 -7.77 11.44 10.75
C LYS A 30 -7.20 12.87 10.72
N ARG A 31 -6.25 13.12 9.81
CA ARG A 31 -5.79 14.49 9.51
C ARG A 31 -6.92 15.26 8.84
N ARG A 32 -6.95 16.60 9.06
CA ARG A 32 -7.94 17.50 8.48
C ARG A 32 -8.09 17.36 6.95
N GLN A 33 -6.97 17.18 6.24
CA GLN A 33 -6.96 16.98 4.78
C GLN A 33 -7.70 15.71 4.32
N TYR A 34 -7.86 14.72 5.20
CA TYR A 34 -8.42 13.40 4.87
C TYR A 34 -9.60 13.04 5.80
N ILE A 35 -10.28 14.04 6.35
CA ILE A 35 -11.26 13.83 7.42
C ILE A 35 -12.47 13.02 6.93
N ASP A 36 -12.88 13.24 5.68
CA ASP A 36 -14.04 12.61 5.05
C ASP A 36 -13.70 11.26 4.40
N GLU A 37 -12.42 10.89 4.31
CA GLU A 37 -11.99 9.63 3.69
C GLU A 37 -12.16 8.44 4.63
N GLN A 38 -12.55 7.29 4.08
CA GLN A 38 -12.52 6.02 4.83
C GLN A 38 -11.10 5.44 4.82
N TYR A 39 -10.52 5.27 6.01
CA TYR A 39 -9.17 4.72 6.15
C TYR A 39 -9.20 3.20 6.15
N TRP A 40 -8.17 2.60 5.54
CA TRP A 40 -7.95 1.16 5.57
C TRP A 40 -7.76 0.61 7.00
N GLY A 41 -6.87 1.22 7.80
CA GLY A 41 -6.71 0.91 9.24
C GLY A 41 -6.28 -0.52 9.57
N LYS A 42 -5.80 -1.28 8.58
CA LYS A 42 -5.47 -2.72 8.66
C LYS A 42 -4.06 -2.97 8.12
N PRO A 43 -3.47 -4.17 8.30
CA PRO A 43 -2.28 -4.57 7.56
C PRO A 43 -2.53 -4.43 6.06
N ILE A 44 -1.54 -3.95 5.31
CA ILE A 44 -1.58 -3.92 3.85
C ILE A 44 -0.82 -5.13 3.30
N THR A 45 -1.22 -5.56 2.12
CA THR A 45 -0.58 -6.68 1.40
C THR A 45 0.34 -6.14 0.33
N GLY A 46 1.22 -7.01 -0.16
CA GLY A 46 1.91 -6.74 -1.41
C GLY A 46 0.94 -6.61 -2.58
N TYR A 47 1.41 -5.99 -3.65
CA TYR A 47 0.63 -5.65 -4.85
C TYR A 47 1.54 -5.63 -6.08
N GLY A 48 1.02 -6.12 -7.19
CA GLY A 48 1.73 -6.16 -8.47
C GLY A 48 1.58 -7.51 -9.17
N ASP A 49 2.50 -7.78 -10.08
CA ASP A 49 2.54 -8.99 -10.88
C ASP A 49 3.01 -10.18 -10.03
N GLY A 50 2.19 -11.23 -9.94
CA GLY A 50 2.48 -12.42 -9.14
C GLY A 50 3.66 -13.24 -9.65
N GLU A 51 4.01 -13.08 -10.93
CA GLU A 51 5.13 -13.74 -11.60
C GLU A 51 6.30 -12.76 -11.86
N ALA A 52 6.31 -11.62 -11.18
CA ALA A 52 7.34 -10.60 -11.33
C ALA A 52 8.76 -11.13 -11.08
N GLN A 53 9.69 -10.70 -11.92
CA GLN A 53 11.12 -10.95 -11.76
C GLN A 53 11.80 -9.88 -10.89
N LEU A 54 11.15 -8.72 -10.69
CA LEU A 54 11.62 -7.66 -9.79
C LEU A 54 10.71 -7.54 -8.56
N LEU A 55 11.32 -7.63 -7.38
CA LEU A 55 10.65 -7.39 -6.10
C LEU A 55 11.24 -6.14 -5.44
N MET A 56 10.41 -5.12 -5.20
CA MET A 56 10.81 -3.96 -4.39
C MET A 56 10.19 -4.04 -3.00
N ILE A 57 11.03 -3.86 -1.98
CA ILE A 57 10.66 -4.00 -0.58
C ILE A 57 10.86 -2.65 0.12
N GLY A 58 9.76 -2.05 0.58
CA GLY A 58 9.78 -0.85 1.41
C GLY A 58 9.90 -1.16 2.89
N LEU A 59 10.08 -0.11 3.70
CA LEU A 59 10.21 -0.24 5.15
C LEU A 59 8.88 -0.61 5.83
N ALA A 60 7.89 0.27 5.75
CA ALA A 60 6.61 0.11 6.41
C ALA A 60 5.55 1.06 5.81
N PRO A 61 4.24 0.78 6.01
CA PRO A 61 3.18 1.66 5.54
C PRO A 61 3.20 3.03 6.22
N ALA A 62 3.11 4.11 5.43
CA ALA A 62 2.91 5.44 5.97
C ALA A 62 1.55 5.59 6.64
N ALA A 63 1.50 6.36 7.74
CA ALA A 63 0.30 6.56 8.56
C ALA A 63 -0.90 7.12 7.77
N HIS A 64 -0.65 7.98 6.79
CA HIS A 64 -1.66 8.57 5.91
C HIS A 64 -1.43 8.24 4.42
N GLY A 65 -0.55 7.28 4.13
CA GLY A 65 -0.39 6.68 2.81
C GLY A 65 -1.08 5.33 2.81
N GLY A 66 -0.32 4.23 2.78
CA GLY A 66 -0.86 2.87 2.78
C GLY A 66 -1.84 2.53 3.93
N ASN A 67 -1.70 3.11 5.12
CA ASN A 67 -2.68 2.91 6.20
C ASN A 67 -4.05 3.60 5.94
N ARG A 68 -4.06 4.62 5.06
CA ARG A 68 -5.27 5.27 4.58
C ARG A 68 -5.82 4.57 3.35
N THR A 69 -4.98 4.37 2.33
CA THR A 69 -5.38 3.91 0.99
C THR A 69 -5.49 2.40 0.86
N GLY A 70 -4.83 1.63 1.74
CA GLY A 70 -4.85 0.17 1.72
C GLY A 70 -3.94 -0.48 0.67
N ARG A 71 -3.11 0.29 -0.03
CA ARG A 71 -2.12 -0.21 -1.00
C ARG A 71 -0.71 0.27 -0.62
N VAL A 72 0.28 -0.60 -0.79
CA VAL A 72 1.70 -0.25 -0.59
C VAL A 72 2.09 0.89 -1.53
N PHE A 73 2.85 1.86 -1.03
CA PHE A 73 3.30 3.03 -1.80
C PHE A 73 2.13 3.75 -2.50
N THR A 74 1.13 4.22 -1.75
CA THR A 74 -0.04 4.90 -2.33
C THR A 74 -0.52 6.01 -1.42
N GLY A 75 -0.72 7.22 -1.95
CA GLY A 75 -1.31 8.35 -1.22
C GLY A 75 -0.36 9.13 -0.31
N ASP A 76 0.96 9.11 -0.57
CA ASP A 76 1.93 9.97 0.10
C ASP A 76 3.04 10.43 -0.86
N LYS A 77 3.88 11.37 -0.43
CA LYS A 77 4.93 11.97 -1.27
C LYS A 77 6.01 10.98 -1.72
N SER A 78 6.25 9.92 -0.93
CA SER A 78 7.21 8.89 -1.32
C SER A 78 6.66 8.02 -2.45
N ALA A 79 5.35 7.75 -2.42
CA ALA A 79 4.63 7.10 -3.50
C ALA A 79 4.63 7.94 -4.78
N ASP A 80 4.36 9.25 -4.67
CA ASP A 80 4.38 10.17 -5.83
C ASP A 80 5.72 10.09 -6.58
N PHE A 81 6.84 10.14 -5.85
CA PHE A 81 8.17 10.02 -6.43
C PHE A 81 8.42 8.65 -7.06
N LEU A 82 8.09 7.56 -6.35
CA LEU A 82 8.28 6.21 -6.84
C LEU A 82 7.52 5.97 -8.16
N PHE A 83 6.23 6.34 -8.21
CA PHE A 83 5.39 6.06 -9.37
C PHE A 83 5.73 6.89 -10.60
N ASP A 84 6.24 8.12 -10.42
CA ASP A 84 6.81 8.89 -11.52
C ASP A 84 8.01 8.17 -12.15
N CYS A 85 8.91 7.61 -11.33
CA CYS A 85 10.04 6.81 -11.82
C CYS A 85 9.60 5.48 -12.48
N LEU A 86 8.68 4.74 -11.85
CA LEU A 86 8.20 3.46 -12.38
C LEU A 86 7.51 3.62 -13.74
N TYR A 87 6.75 4.69 -13.92
CA TYR A 87 6.13 4.99 -15.21
C TYR A 87 7.15 5.30 -16.29
N LYS A 88 8.13 6.16 -16.00
CA LYS A 88 9.22 6.52 -16.94
C LYS A 88 10.06 5.32 -17.36
N THR A 89 10.18 4.33 -16.48
CA THR A 89 10.93 3.10 -16.72
C THR A 89 10.08 1.95 -17.27
N GLY A 90 8.78 2.17 -17.49
CA GLY A 90 7.86 1.19 -18.09
C GLY A 90 7.35 0.10 -17.14
N PHE A 91 7.61 0.20 -15.83
CA PHE A 91 7.15 -0.75 -14.82
C PHE A 91 5.72 -0.49 -14.30
N SER A 92 5.11 0.65 -14.64
CA SER A 92 3.70 0.95 -14.36
C SER A 92 2.97 1.52 -15.57
N ASN A 93 1.66 1.33 -15.64
CA ASN A 93 0.80 1.89 -16.71
C ASN A 93 0.47 3.38 -16.53
N GLN A 94 0.67 3.94 -15.33
CA GLN A 94 0.45 5.35 -15.00
C GLN A 94 1.49 5.84 -13.99
N ASN A 95 1.66 7.15 -13.90
CA ASN A 95 2.67 7.82 -13.07
C ASN A 95 2.19 8.21 -11.66
N ILE A 96 0.95 7.88 -11.30
CA ILE A 96 0.37 8.20 -10.00
C ILE A 96 -0.29 6.98 -9.37
N SER A 97 -0.32 6.95 -8.04
CA SER A 97 -0.92 5.89 -7.25
C SER A 97 -1.82 6.51 -6.18
N VAL A 98 -3.12 6.50 -6.43
CA VAL A 98 -4.14 7.27 -5.71
C VAL A 98 -4.94 6.38 -4.75
N SER A 99 -5.51 5.29 -5.25
CA SER A 99 -6.34 4.36 -4.49
C SER A 99 -6.27 2.95 -5.06
N ARG A 100 -6.82 1.95 -4.38
CA ARG A 100 -6.80 0.56 -4.86
C ARG A 100 -7.61 0.33 -6.14
N GLU A 101 -8.52 1.24 -6.44
CA GLU A 101 -9.48 1.18 -7.53
C GLU A 101 -9.12 2.09 -8.71
N ASP A 102 -7.92 2.70 -8.70
CA ASP A 102 -7.50 3.70 -9.68
C ASP A 102 -7.00 3.13 -11.02
N GLY A 103 -7.10 1.82 -11.24
CA GLY A 103 -6.66 1.18 -12.49
C GLY A 103 -5.14 1.12 -12.68
N LEU A 104 -4.35 1.47 -11.65
CA LEU A 104 -2.92 1.24 -11.69
C LEU A 104 -2.65 -0.26 -11.89
N GLU A 105 -1.65 -0.56 -12.71
CA GLU A 105 -1.12 -1.88 -12.98
C GLU A 105 0.41 -1.83 -13.00
N LEU A 106 1.04 -2.87 -12.45
CA LEU A 106 2.50 -3.05 -12.45
C LEU A 106 2.89 -4.12 -13.46
N ARG A 107 4.00 -3.92 -14.17
CA ARG A 107 4.51 -4.81 -15.21
C ARG A 107 5.83 -5.43 -14.75
N ASN A 108 5.90 -6.76 -14.63
CA ASN A 108 7.09 -7.49 -14.18
C ASN A 108 7.67 -6.96 -12.83
N LEU A 109 6.80 -6.45 -11.96
CA LEU A 109 7.16 -5.84 -10.69
C LEU A 109 6.14 -6.20 -9.61
N TYR A 110 6.65 -6.59 -8.45
CA TYR A 110 5.88 -6.76 -7.22
C TYR A 110 6.40 -5.81 -6.14
N LEU A 111 5.49 -5.11 -5.47
CA LEU A 111 5.80 -4.20 -4.37
C LEU A 111 5.32 -4.82 -3.05
N THR A 112 6.15 -4.73 -2.01
CA THR A 112 5.76 -5.08 -0.63
C THR A 112 6.51 -4.22 0.37
N THR A 113 6.20 -4.40 1.66
CA THR A 113 7.03 -3.91 2.77
C THR A 113 7.58 -5.08 3.59
N ALA A 114 8.60 -4.79 4.40
CA ALA A 114 9.15 -5.73 5.39
C ALA A 114 8.12 -6.11 6.48
#